data_AF-A0A929XCV0-F1
#
_entry.id   AF-A0A929XCV0-F1
#
_cell.length_a   1.000
_cell.length_b   1.000
_cell.length_c   1.000
_cell.angle_alpha   90.00
_cell.angle_beta   90.00
_cell.angle_gamma   90.00
#
_symmetry.space_group_name_H-M   'P 1'
#
loop_
_entity.id
_entity.type
_entity.pdbx_description
1 polymer ?
#
loop_
_entity_poly.entity_id
_entity_poly.type
_entity_poly.pdbx_seq_one_letter_code
_entity_poly.pdbx_strand_id
1 'polypeptide(L)'
;MHKNFFGSIVLAAALASGAFIAMPQTASAGVLAHQVKTQGELGSVFINPYDVAPLTAVIDRAGKDIKDIHVRVLGKPNGGIDIAYNVSEHALLTHDGVPIWGLYPDYLNEVEVSYVFNGEKKVEKYKIYAQPIVTYSRDYRFSHMQKMKVKKVDPAFKNRLYLINNTITSVYKPLDWKNGGAASWNDFTENFVVDTQGEVRWYLDYQKFYDRSERRVMDGGMMMGFHQLPNGDLSWGMAQRYMRYDMMGKEVYNRELPRGYIDLSHEVMPLKGDHLLLRVAKYNYHHPDGRISHTIRDHII
;
A
#
# COMPACT_ATOMS: atom_id res chain seq x y z
N MET A 1 -49.81 -40.88 53.51
CA MET A 1 -48.85 -40.86 52.39
C MET A 1 -48.38 -39.43 52.19
N HIS A 2 -47.10 -39.16 52.44
CA HIS A 2 -46.18 -38.23 51.72
C HIS A 2 -46.83 -37.30 50.66
N LYS A 3 -46.67 -35.97 50.61
CA LYS A 3 -45.46 -35.12 50.76
C LYS A 3 -45.81 -33.63 51.01
N ASN A 4 -45.12 -33.05 51.99
CA ASN A 4 -44.58 -31.69 52.25
C ASN A 4 -44.74 -30.59 51.16
N PHE A 5 -45.18 -29.34 51.50
CA PHE A 5 -44.42 -28.16 52.06
C PHE A 5 -43.55 -27.49 50.97
N PHE A 6 -43.54 -26.19 50.62
CA PHE A 6 -43.58 -24.86 51.29
C PHE A 6 -44.32 -23.86 50.34
N GLY A 7 -45.10 -22.86 50.76
CA GLY A 7 -44.73 -21.66 51.55
C GLY A 7 -43.99 -20.63 50.66
N SER A 8 -44.27 -19.34 50.55
CA SER A 8 -45.08 -18.38 51.32
C SER A 8 -45.14 -17.05 50.51
N ILE A 9 -46.30 -16.40 50.34
CA ILE A 9 -46.77 -15.20 51.07
C ILE A 9 -46.31 -13.85 50.48
N VAL A 10 -47.33 -13.13 49.98
CA VAL A 10 -47.56 -11.67 49.97
C VAL A 10 -46.95 -10.85 48.84
N LEU A 11 -47.74 -10.83 47.76
CA LEU A 11 -47.93 -9.71 46.84
C LEU A 11 -49.06 -8.82 47.42
N ALA A 12 -48.75 -7.66 48.00
CA ALA A 12 -49.62 -6.47 48.08
C ALA A 12 -49.06 -5.40 49.05
N ALA A 13 -48.40 -4.39 48.50
CA ALA A 13 -48.30 -2.99 48.96
C ALA A 13 -47.18 -2.33 48.13
N ALA A 14 -47.31 -1.20 47.44
CA ALA A 14 -48.40 -0.28 47.26
C ALA A 14 -48.17 0.44 45.93
N LEU A 15 -49.19 0.46 45.08
CA LEU A 15 -49.34 1.42 43.99
C LEU A 15 -49.76 2.76 44.62
N ALA A 16 -48.88 3.76 44.60
CA ALA A 16 -49.19 5.20 44.51
C ALA A 16 -48.04 6.04 45.10
N SER A 17 -47.04 6.37 44.29
CA SER A 17 -46.33 7.66 44.29
C SER A 17 -45.12 7.56 43.36
N GLY A 18 -45.01 8.50 42.43
CA GLY A 18 -43.84 8.63 41.57
C GLY A 18 -44.20 8.77 40.10
N ALA A 19 -44.65 9.97 39.72
CA ALA A 19 -44.46 10.43 38.36
C ALA A 19 -42.95 10.46 38.09
N PHE A 20 -42.42 9.39 37.49
CA PHE A 20 -41.08 9.40 36.94
C PHE A 20 -41.15 10.19 35.63
N ILE A 21 -40.73 11.45 35.70
CA ILE A 21 -40.24 12.18 34.54
C ILE A 21 -39.11 11.32 33.97
N ALA A 22 -39.34 10.70 32.82
CA ALA A 22 -38.28 10.10 32.03
C ALA A 22 -37.41 11.25 31.52
N MET A 23 -36.43 11.67 32.33
CA MET A 23 -35.32 12.46 31.82
C MET A 23 -34.61 11.59 30.80
N PRO A 24 -34.40 12.05 29.55
CA PRO A 24 -33.49 11.36 28.65
C PRO A 24 -32.12 11.42 29.34
N GLN A 25 -31.67 10.28 29.88
CA GLN A 25 -30.27 10.12 30.22
C GLN A 25 -29.54 10.23 28.88
N THR A 26 -28.96 11.40 28.63
CA THR A 26 -27.92 11.54 27.62
C THR A 26 -26.87 10.51 28.01
N ALA A 27 -26.79 9.42 27.24
CA ALA A 27 -25.67 8.50 27.34
C ALA A 27 -24.43 9.32 27.00
N SER A 28 -23.79 9.87 28.02
CA SER A 28 -22.44 10.39 27.91
C SER A 28 -21.59 9.16 27.65
N ALA A 29 -21.35 8.85 26.38
CA ALA A 29 -20.29 7.95 25.99
C ALA A 29 -19.04 8.49 26.67
N GLY A 30 -18.63 7.88 27.78
CA GLY A 30 -17.44 8.26 28.50
C GLY A 30 -16.29 8.12 27.54
N VAL A 31 -15.80 9.23 27.01
CA VAL A 31 -14.57 9.26 26.23
C VAL A 31 -13.48 8.82 27.21
N LEU A 32 -13.10 7.56 27.13
CA LEU A 32 -11.88 7.08 27.77
C LEU A 32 -10.75 7.83 27.08
N ALA A 33 -10.32 8.94 27.69
CA ALA A 33 -9.23 9.75 27.18
C ALA A 33 -7.92 8.99 27.38
N HIS A 34 -7.62 8.08 26.45
CA HIS A 34 -6.31 7.49 26.35
C HIS A 34 -5.38 8.55 25.74
N GLN A 35 -4.61 9.24 26.60
CA GLN A 35 -3.62 10.22 26.13
C GLN A 35 -2.45 9.48 25.50
N VAL A 36 -2.47 9.37 24.17
CA VAL A 36 -1.32 8.89 23.40
C VAL A 36 -0.29 10.01 23.33
N LYS A 37 0.94 9.74 23.77
CA LYS A 37 2.05 10.69 23.66
C LYS A 37 2.50 10.80 22.20
N THR A 38 2.45 12.01 21.65
CA THR A 38 2.86 12.32 20.27
C THR A 38 4.19 13.09 20.25
N GLN A 39 4.85 13.15 19.09
CA GLN A 39 6.11 13.90 18.91
C GLN A 39 5.87 15.40 18.67
N GLY A 40 4.74 15.76 18.05
CA GLY A 40 4.34 17.12 17.72
C GLY A 40 2.89 17.38 18.12
N GLU A 41 2.30 18.46 17.59
CA GLU A 41 0.91 18.81 17.88
C GLU A 41 -0.12 18.00 17.09
N LEU A 42 0.31 17.33 16.01
CA LEU A 42 -0.50 16.32 15.32
C LEU A 42 -0.58 15.01 16.13
N GLY A 43 -1.14 13.98 15.52
CA GLY A 43 -1.35 12.67 16.13
C GLY A 43 -0.13 11.75 16.07
N SER A 44 -0.40 10.45 16.21
CA SER A 44 0.59 9.38 16.14
C SER A 44 1.20 9.23 14.75
N VAL A 45 2.41 8.69 14.68
CA VAL A 45 3.05 8.33 13.42
C VAL A 45 2.85 6.84 13.16
N PHE A 46 2.15 6.51 12.07
CA PHE A 46 1.94 5.13 11.62
C PHE A 46 2.91 4.79 10.50
N ILE A 47 3.84 3.89 10.75
CA ILE A 47 4.82 3.42 9.76
C ILE A 47 4.21 2.28 8.95
N ASN A 48 4.42 2.28 7.63
CA ASN A 48 3.85 1.29 6.71
C ASN A 48 2.32 1.11 6.90
N PRO A 49 1.53 2.19 6.79
CA PRO A 49 0.12 2.20 7.21
C PRO A 49 -0.76 1.19 6.47
N TYR A 50 -0.36 0.77 5.26
CA TYR A 50 -1.08 -0.18 4.42
C TYR A 50 -0.37 -1.52 4.24
N ASP A 51 0.70 -1.77 5.00
CA ASP A 51 1.44 -3.04 5.03
C ASP A 51 2.05 -3.48 3.68
N VAL A 52 2.20 -2.57 2.70
CA VAL A 52 2.82 -2.88 1.39
C VAL A 52 4.00 -1.97 1.01
N ALA A 53 4.16 -0.83 1.68
CA ALA A 53 5.19 0.17 1.36
C ALA A 53 5.96 0.59 2.63
N PRO A 54 6.94 -0.22 3.10
CA PRO A 54 7.57 -0.06 4.41
C PRO A 54 8.37 1.24 4.60
N LEU A 55 8.68 1.93 3.50
CA LEU A 55 9.43 3.19 3.50
C LEU A 55 8.50 4.41 3.42
N THR A 56 7.32 4.26 4.00
CA THR A 56 6.30 5.30 4.09
C THR A 56 5.74 5.35 5.52
N ALA A 57 5.15 6.49 5.88
CA ALA A 57 4.45 6.66 7.14
C ALA A 57 3.29 7.66 6.97
N VAL A 58 2.35 7.69 7.90
CA VAL A 58 1.32 8.73 8.00
C VAL A 58 1.40 9.35 9.39
N ILE A 59 1.47 10.68 9.43
CA ILE A 59 1.30 11.44 10.69
C ILE A 59 -0.17 11.77 10.80
N ASP A 60 -0.86 11.11 11.72
CA ASP A 60 -2.29 11.25 11.94
C ASP A 60 -2.67 12.72 12.19
N ARG A 61 -3.73 13.23 11.55
CA ARG A 61 -4.12 14.63 11.77
C ARG A 61 -4.84 14.85 13.10
N ALA A 62 -5.17 13.79 13.84
CA ALA A 62 -5.85 13.82 15.13
C ALA A 62 -7.10 14.71 15.13
N GLY A 63 -7.92 14.59 14.08
CA GLY A 63 -9.13 15.39 13.89
C GLY A 63 -8.91 16.87 13.54
N LYS A 64 -7.67 17.32 13.30
CA LYS A 64 -7.36 18.70 12.96
C LYS A 64 -7.56 18.99 11.47
N ASP A 65 -8.16 20.13 11.16
CA ASP A 65 -8.23 20.68 9.80
C ASP A 65 -6.98 21.52 9.52
N ILE A 66 -5.96 20.88 8.96
CA ILE A 66 -4.67 21.51 8.62
C ILE A 66 -4.58 21.80 7.12
N LYS A 67 -3.93 22.91 6.76
CA LYS A 67 -3.83 23.41 5.37
C LYS A 67 -2.40 23.77 5.01
N ASP A 68 -2.15 24.04 3.73
CA ASP A 68 -0.85 24.47 3.20
C ASP A 68 0.31 23.57 3.65
N ILE A 69 0.10 22.26 3.52
CA ILE A 69 0.98 21.24 4.07
C ILE A 69 2.17 21.02 3.14
N HIS A 70 3.36 21.10 3.72
CA HIS A 70 4.63 20.80 3.06
C HIS A 70 5.44 19.83 3.91
N VAL A 71 5.99 18.82 3.25
CA VAL A 71 6.83 17.79 3.87
C VAL A 71 8.21 17.86 3.27
N ARG A 72 9.24 17.75 4.12
CA ARG A 72 10.64 17.59 3.72
C ARG A 72 11.27 16.44 4.50
N VAL A 73 11.54 15.33 3.81
CA VAL A 73 12.32 14.21 4.35
C VAL A 73 13.80 14.52 4.13
N LEU A 74 14.56 14.66 5.22
CA LEU A 74 15.95 15.10 5.17
C LEU A 74 16.87 14.01 4.61
N GLY A 75 17.86 14.42 3.83
CA GLY A 75 18.94 13.56 3.36
C GLY A 75 19.79 13.03 4.51
N LYS A 76 20.25 11.78 4.39
CA LYS A 76 21.28 11.23 5.27
C LYS A 76 22.55 12.09 5.21
N PRO A 77 23.25 12.29 6.34
CA PRO A 77 24.59 12.85 6.33
C PRO A 77 25.48 12.03 5.38
N ASN A 78 26.27 12.72 4.54
CA ASN A 78 27.28 12.13 3.65
C ASN A 78 26.78 11.22 2.53
N GLY A 79 25.52 11.31 2.10
CA GLY A 79 25.10 10.53 0.93
C GLY A 79 23.62 10.48 0.61
N GLY A 80 22.76 11.26 1.27
CA GLY A 80 21.33 11.32 0.94
C GLY A 80 20.91 12.67 0.37
N ILE A 81 19.86 12.68 -0.46
CA ILE A 81 19.19 13.93 -0.85
C ILE A 81 17.93 14.17 -0.03
N ASP A 82 17.59 15.44 0.13
CA ASP A 82 16.26 15.83 0.62
C ASP A 82 15.19 15.47 -0.42
N ILE A 83 14.04 15.01 0.06
CA ILE A 83 12.82 14.90 -0.75
C ILE A 83 11.79 15.83 -0.14
N ALA A 84 11.29 16.78 -0.95
CA ALA A 84 10.32 17.78 -0.52
C ALA A 84 9.11 17.82 -1.46
N TYR A 85 7.91 17.90 -0.89
CA TYR A 85 6.66 17.94 -1.65
C TYR A 85 5.53 18.60 -0.84
N ASN A 86 4.55 19.12 -1.56
CA ASN A 86 3.30 19.58 -0.97
C ASN A 86 2.33 18.40 -0.84
N VAL A 87 1.52 18.41 0.21
CA VAL A 87 0.44 17.44 0.40
C VAL A 87 -0.87 18.11 0.02
N SER A 88 -1.61 17.49 -0.89
CA SER A 88 -2.94 17.97 -1.28
C SER A 88 -3.98 17.66 -0.21
N GLU A 89 -5.05 18.44 -0.18
CA GLU A 89 -6.21 18.15 0.67
C GLU A 89 -6.76 16.74 0.41
N HIS A 90 -6.81 16.32 -0.86
CA HIS A 90 -7.23 14.97 -1.22
C HIS A 90 -6.36 13.89 -0.55
N ALA A 91 -5.03 14.04 -0.56
CA ALA A 91 -4.13 13.08 0.08
C ALA A 91 -4.29 13.09 1.61
N LEU A 92 -4.38 14.28 2.23
CA LEU A 92 -4.64 14.42 3.67
C LEU A 92 -5.90 13.66 4.09
N LEU A 93 -7.02 13.87 3.37
CA LEU A 93 -8.30 13.23 3.68
C LEU A 93 -8.31 11.73 3.37
N THR A 94 -7.60 11.30 2.33
CA THR A 94 -7.51 9.90 1.93
C THR A 94 -6.80 9.03 2.97
N HIS A 95 -5.84 9.63 3.68
CA HIS A 95 -5.00 8.98 4.69
C HIS A 95 -5.36 9.36 6.13
N ASP A 96 -6.30 10.29 6.32
CA ASP A 96 -6.63 10.91 7.61
C ASP A 96 -5.40 11.50 8.34
N GLY A 97 -4.42 12.00 7.57
CA GLY A 97 -3.12 12.38 8.07
C GLY A 97 -2.15 12.78 6.97
N VAL A 98 -0.99 13.30 7.37
CA VAL A 98 0.06 13.75 6.46
C VAL A 98 0.83 12.53 5.95
N PRO A 99 0.74 12.17 4.64
CA PRO A 99 1.53 11.09 4.08
C PRO A 99 3.00 11.48 3.99
N ILE A 100 3.85 10.65 4.56
CA ILE A 100 5.30 10.75 4.55
C ILE A 100 5.86 9.65 3.64
N TRP A 101 6.27 10.07 2.45
CA TRP A 101 6.93 9.28 1.44
C TRP A 101 8.40 9.65 1.31
N GLY A 102 9.27 8.69 0.95
CA GLY A 102 10.69 8.95 0.67
C GLY A 102 11.65 8.58 1.81
N LEU A 103 11.22 7.75 2.76
CA LEU A 103 12.05 7.35 3.90
C LEU A 103 13.20 6.44 3.46
N TYR A 104 14.31 6.51 4.17
CA TYR A 104 15.40 5.55 4.03
C TYR A 104 15.10 4.28 4.86
N PRO A 105 15.45 3.08 4.37
CA PRO A 105 15.30 1.83 5.11
C PRO A 105 16.25 1.75 6.30
N ASP A 106 15.81 1.06 7.36
CA ASP A 106 16.61 0.80 8.57
C ASP A 106 17.34 2.04 9.09
N TYR A 107 16.60 3.14 9.17
CA TYR A 107 17.15 4.44 9.49
C TYR A 107 16.17 5.27 10.30
N LEU A 108 16.69 6.02 11.28
CA LEU A 108 15.94 7.04 12.00
C LEU A 108 15.87 8.29 11.13
N ASN A 109 14.86 8.35 10.28
CA ASN A 109 14.64 9.46 9.36
C ASN A 109 14.25 10.72 10.13
N GLU A 110 14.76 11.86 9.68
CA GLU A 110 14.30 13.17 10.16
C GLU A 110 13.39 13.79 9.10
N VAL A 111 12.20 14.20 9.53
CA VAL A 111 11.15 14.72 8.65
C VAL A 111 10.67 16.05 9.21
N GLU A 112 10.67 17.08 8.37
CA GLU A 112 10.09 18.37 8.69
C GLU A 112 8.72 18.49 8.02
N VAL A 113 7.73 18.92 8.80
CA VAL A 113 6.37 19.16 8.30
C VAL A 113 5.98 20.58 8.67
N SER A 114 5.60 21.37 7.67
CA SER A 114 5.00 22.68 7.88
C SER A 114 3.55 22.68 7.41
N TYR A 115 2.68 23.32 8.18
CA TYR A 115 1.25 23.40 7.88
C TYR A 115 0.65 24.64 8.55
N VAL A 116 -0.56 25.01 8.16
CA VAL A 116 -1.37 26.05 8.80
C VAL A 116 -2.47 25.38 9.60
N PHE A 117 -2.61 25.77 10.87
CA PHE A 117 -3.69 25.32 11.75
C PHE A 117 -4.26 26.52 12.51
N ASN A 118 -5.58 26.71 12.45
CA ASN A 118 -6.27 27.86 13.06
C ASN A 118 -5.66 29.23 12.67
N GLY A 119 -5.19 29.36 11.42
CA GLY A 119 -4.58 30.60 10.91
C GLY A 119 -3.11 30.79 11.29
N GLU A 120 -2.53 29.90 12.10
CA GLU A 120 -1.13 29.96 12.50
C GLU A 120 -0.28 28.98 11.69
N LYS A 121 0.88 29.44 11.23
CA LYS A 121 1.88 28.59 10.58
C LYS A 121 2.67 27.82 11.63
N LYS A 122 2.68 26.50 11.50
CA LYS A 122 3.43 25.56 12.35
C LYS A 122 4.52 24.87 11.54
N VAL A 123 5.62 24.57 12.22
CA VAL A 123 6.73 23.77 11.67
C VAL A 123 7.16 22.79 12.75
N GLU A 124 7.10 21.51 12.42
CA GLU A 124 7.40 20.42 13.35
C GLU A 124 8.47 19.50 12.77
N LYS A 125 9.24 18.88 13.65
CA LYS A 125 10.26 17.88 13.31
C LYS A 125 9.89 16.55 13.91
N TYR A 126 9.87 15.52 13.07
CA TYR A 126 9.57 14.15 13.43
C TYR A 126 10.79 13.28 13.23
N LYS A 127 11.00 12.34 14.15
CA LYS A 127 11.95 11.24 14.01
C LYS A 127 11.18 9.96 13.75
N ILE A 128 11.38 9.37 12.57
CA ILE A 128 10.62 8.22 12.08
C ILE A 128 11.59 7.09 11.74
N TYR A 129 11.61 6.05 12.55
CA TYR A 129 12.41 4.87 12.27
C TYR A 129 11.67 3.98 11.26
N ALA A 130 12.14 3.90 10.02
CA ALA A 130 11.55 3.05 9.01
C ALA A 130 12.09 1.62 9.14
N GLN A 131 11.23 0.64 8.82
CA GLN A 131 11.61 -0.77 8.87
C GLN A 131 12.72 -1.10 7.87
N PRO A 132 13.57 -2.11 8.14
CA PRO A 132 14.46 -2.65 7.11
C PRO A 132 13.64 -3.24 5.96
N ILE A 133 14.19 -3.19 4.74
CA ILE A 133 13.61 -3.94 3.62
C ILE A 133 13.96 -5.41 3.82
N VAL A 134 12.94 -6.23 3.99
CA VAL A 134 13.07 -7.68 4.10
C VAL A 134 12.72 -8.30 2.76
N THR A 135 13.73 -8.88 2.11
CA THR A 135 13.56 -9.64 0.87
C THR A 135 13.85 -11.11 1.13
N TYR A 136 13.28 -12.01 0.32
CA TYR A 136 13.62 -13.41 0.42
C TYR A 136 15.07 -13.73 -0.02
N SER A 137 15.79 -14.45 0.83
CA SER A 137 17.09 -15.07 0.54
C SER A 137 16.92 -16.31 -0.33
N ARG A 138 17.79 -16.48 -1.31
CA ARG A 138 17.77 -17.60 -2.25
C ARG A 138 19.18 -17.92 -2.73
N ASP A 139 19.35 -19.05 -3.40
CA ASP A 139 20.63 -19.39 -4.01
C ASP A 139 21.08 -18.30 -5.01
N TYR A 140 22.38 -18.04 -5.08
CA TYR A 140 23.01 -16.96 -5.85
C TYR A 140 22.52 -15.52 -5.53
N ARG A 141 21.86 -15.27 -4.38
CA ARG A 141 21.60 -13.92 -3.87
C ARG A 141 22.70 -13.50 -2.90
N PHE A 142 23.58 -12.61 -3.34
CA PHE A 142 24.74 -12.14 -2.56
C PHE A 142 24.52 -10.79 -1.83
N SER A 143 23.31 -10.24 -1.87
CA SER A 143 22.96 -9.02 -1.16
C SER A 143 21.46 -8.97 -0.87
N HIS A 144 21.07 -8.27 0.21
CA HIS A 144 19.67 -8.10 0.57
C HIS A 144 18.93 -7.16 -0.42
N MET A 145 19.63 -6.26 -1.10
CA MET A 145 19.08 -5.40 -2.15
C MET A 145 20.07 -5.29 -3.31
N GLN A 146 19.59 -4.84 -4.46
CA GLN A 146 20.49 -4.45 -5.55
C GLN A 146 21.44 -3.34 -5.09
N LYS A 147 22.71 -3.42 -5.50
CA LYS A 147 23.71 -2.39 -5.20
C LYS A 147 23.75 -1.38 -6.34
N MET A 148 23.46 -0.13 -6.03
CA MET A 148 23.51 0.95 -7.01
C MET A 148 24.92 1.55 -7.05
N LYS A 149 25.44 1.74 -8.26
CA LYS A 149 26.72 2.42 -8.49
C LYS A 149 26.46 3.69 -9.27
N VAL A 150 26.43 4.82 -8.56
CA VAL A 150 26.32 6.14 -9.19
C VAL A 150 27.56 6.39 -10.05
N LYS A 151 27.33 6.77 -11.31
CA LYS A 151 28.41 7.03 -12.29
C LYS A 151 28.60 8.51 -12.54
N LYS A 152 27.51 9.22 -12.79
CA LYS A 152 27.49 10.66 -13.08
C LYS A 152 26.14 11.22 -12.67
N VAL A 153 26.15 12.36 -12.00
CA VAL A 153 24.96 13.15 -11.70
C VAL A 153 25.29 14.58 -12.06
N ASP A 154 24.63 15.10 -13.08
CA ASP A 154 24.71 16.52 -13.39
C ASP A 154 23.95 17.32 -12.31
N PRO A 155 24.45 18.48 -11.86
CA PRO A 155 23.79 19.29 -10.84
C PRO A 155 22.31 19.59 -11.13
N ALA A 156 21.92 19.73 -12.40
CA ALA A 156 20.53 19.97 -12.80
C ALA A 156 19.60 18.77 -12.55
N PHE A 157 20.17 17.57 -12.36
CA PHE A 157 19.44 16.32 -12.17
C PHE A 157 19.56 15.77 -10.75
N LYS A 158 20.20 16.48 -9.81
CA LYS A 158 20.48 15.99 -8.46
C LYS A 158 19.26 15.50 -7.68
N ASN A 159 18.07 16.02 -7.98
CA ASN A 159 16.81 15.68 -7.29
C ASN A 159 15.96 14.65 -8.04
N ARG A 160 16.52 13.93 -9.01
CA ARG A 160 15.78 12.88 -9.74
C ARG A 160 15.62 11.63 -8.90
N LEU A 161 14.47 11.00 -9.07
CA LEU A 161 14.10 9.73 -8.46
C LEU A 161 13.69 8.78 -9.59
N TYR A 162 14.08 7.51 -9.48
CA TYR A 162 13.84 6.52 -10.51
C TYR A 162 13.16 5.30 -9.91
N LEU A 163 11.97 4.95 -10.39
CA LEU A 163 11.35 3.66 -10.10
C LEU A 163 12.06 2.58 -10.91
N ILE A 164 12.61 1.60 -10.20
CA ILE A 164 13.24 0.41 -10.76
C ILE A 164 12.24 -0.73 -10.61
N ASN A 165 11.79 -1.27 -11.74
CA ASN A 165 11.04 -2.53 -11.80
C ASN A 165 12.00 -3.63 -12.24
N ASN A 166 12.54 -4.38 -11.28
CA ASN A 166 13.54 -5.40 -11.56
C ASN A 166 12.96 -6.82 -11.44
N THR A 167 13.16 -7.62 -12.49
CA THR A 167 12.79 -9.03 -12.50
C THR A 167 13.81 -9.88 -11.77
N ILE A 168 13.31 -10.87 -11.03
CA ILE A 168 14.12 -11.80 -10.25
C ILE A 168 13.70 -13.23 -10.58
N THR A 169 14.57 -13.98 -11.26
CA THR A 169 14.25 -15.31 -11.80
C THR A 169 13.96 -16.34 -10.72
N SER A 170 12.75 -16.86 -10.57
CA SER A 170 12.43 -17.90 -9.59
C SER A 170 13.24 -19.18 -9.86
N VAL A 171 13.67 -19.85 -8.78
CA VAL A 171 14.48 -21.08 -8.82
C VAL A 171 13.63 -22.29 -9.19
N TYR A 172 12.33 -22.26 -8.89
CA TYR A 172 11.40 -23.36 -9.13
C TYR A 172 10.11 -22.79 -9.69
N LYS A 173 9.69 -23.24 -10.89
CA LYS A 173 8.51 -22.72 -11.62
C LYS A 173 7.57 -23.87 -12.02
N PRO A 174 6.78 -24.42 -11.08
CA PRO A 174 5.95 -25.59 -11.34
C PRO A 174 4.65 -25.26 -12.07
N LEU A 175 4.23 -23.99 -12.06
CA LEU A 175 2.99 -23.57 -12.68
C LEU A 175 3.15 -23.57 -14.19
N ASP A 176 2.30 -24.34 -14.88
CA ASP A 176 2.13 -24.19 -16.31
C ASP A 176 0.71 -24.54 -16.73
N TRP A 177 0.31 -24.02 -17.88
CA TRP A 177 -0.98 -24.31 -18.46
C TRP A 177 -0.92 -25.60 -19.27
N LYS A 178 -1.98 -26.41 -19.19
CA LYS A 178 -2.06 -27.68 -19.92
C LYS A 178 -2.05 -27.51 -21.44
N ASN A 179 -2.69 -26.45 -21.96
CA ASN A 179 -3.00 -26.29 -23.38
C ASN A 179 -2.29 -25.08 -24.01
N GLY A 180 -1.03 -24.84 -23.64
CA GLY A 180 -0.28 -23.65 -24.06
C GLY A 180 -0.60 -22.41 -23.20
N GLY A 181 0.03 -21.28 -23.52
CA GLY A 181 0.05 -20.09 -22.68
C GLY A 181 1.43 -19.89 -22.06
N ALA A 182 1.51 -19.11 -20.98
CA ALA A 182 2.76 -18.69 -20.36
C ALA A 182 2.68 -18.60 -18.82
N ALA A 183 1.91 -19.47 -18.15
CA ALA A 183 1.88 -19.54 -16.68
C ALA A 183 3.26 -19.84 -16.07
N SER A 184 4.12 -20.56 -16.80
CA SER A 184 5.52 -20.79 -16.41
C SER A 184 6.36 -19.51 -16.39
N TRP A 185 5.85 -18.39 -16.90
CA TRP A 185 6.45 -17.07 -16.75
C TRP A 185 6.12 -16.45 -15.38
N ASN A 186 6.50 -17.20 -14.34
CA ASN A 186 6.20 -16.95 -12.94
C ASN A 186 7.45 -16.48 -12.17
N ASP A 187 8.08 -15.40 -12.64
CA ASP A 187 9.11 -14.73 -11.84
C ASP A 187 8.47 -13.71 -10.90
N PHE A 188 9.19 -13.32 -9.85
CA PHE A 188 8.80 -12.22 -8.98
C PHE A 188 9.64 -10.97 -9.28
N THR A 189 9.20 -9.82 -8.78
CA THR A 189 9.80 -8.52 -9.11
C THR A 189 10.08 -7.73 -7.85
N GLU A 190 11.27 -7.15 -7.76
CA GLU A 190 11.59 -6.14 -6.75
C GLU A 190 11.38 -4.75 -7.35
N ASN A 191 10.51 -3.98 -6.70
CA ASN A 191 10.10 -2.66 -7.15
C ASN A 191 10.50 -1.63 -6.10
N PHE A 192 11.37 -0.70 -6.46
CA PHE A 192 11.89 0.29 -5.53
C PHE A 192 12.22 1.60 -6.23
N VAL A 193 12.18 2.70 -5.50
CA VAL A 193 12.67 4.00 -5.99
C VAL A 193 14.06 4.24 -5.46
N VAL A 194 14.97 4.67 -6.34
CA VAL A 194 16.32 5.09 -6.00
C VAL A 194 16.52 6.58 -6.27
N ASP A 195 17.27 7.26 -5.40
CA ASP A 195 17.73 8.63 -5.65
C ASP A 195 19.08 8.70 -6.40
N THR A 196 19.53 9.92 -6.67
CA THR A 196 20.78 10.14 -7.41
C THR A 196 22.05 9.78 -6.65
N GLN A 197 21.96 9.50 -5.35
CA GLN A 197 23.07 8.99 -4.55
C GLN A 197 23.07 7.46 -4.48
N GLY A 198 22.08 6.80 -5.10
CA GLY A 198 21.97 5.35 -5.10
C GLY A 198 21.25 4.79 -3.87
N GLU A 199 20.63 5.66 -3.06
CA GLU A 199 19.88 5.24 -1.87
C GLU A 199 18.45 4.85 -2.25
N VAL A 200 17.95 3.77 -1.64
CA VAL A 200 16.55 3.36 -1.79
C VAL A 200 15.65 4.27 -0.96
N ARG A 201 14.63 4.86 -1.59
CA ARG A 201 13.71 5.86 -1.00
C ARG A 201 12.25 5.41 -0.96
N TRP A 202 11.95 4.30 -1.63
CA TRP A 202 10.65 3.64 -1.59
C TRP A 202 10.81 2.18 -1.99
N TYR A 203 9.95 1.31 -1.48
CA TYR A 203 9.94 -0.11 -1.80
C TYR A 203 8.50 -0.60 -1.79
N LEU A 204 8.10 -1.36 -2.80
CA LEU A 204 6.82 -2.08 -2.84
C LEU A 204 7.07 -3.54 -2.50
N ASP A 205 6.50 -4.01 -1.38
CA ASP A 205 6.69 -5.38 -0.93
C ASP A 205 5.93 -6.37 -1.80
N TYR A 206 6.62 -6.90 -2.80
CA TYR A 206 6.07 -7.90 -3.73
C TYR A 206 5.55 -9.15 -3.02
N GLN A 207 6.03 -9.46 -1.80
CA GLN A 207 5.60 -10.63 -1.05
C GLN A 207 4.14 -10.54 -0.60
N LYS A 208 3.55 -9.33 -0.60
CA LYS A 208 2.13 -9.10 -0.33
C LYS A 208 1.24 -9.48 -1.52
N PHE A 209 1.84 -9.69 -2.68
CA PHE A 209 1.13 -9.96 -3.94
C PHE A 209 1.46 -11.34 -4.51
N TYR A 210 2.67 -11.84 -4.28
CA TYR A 210 3.18 -13.06 -4.91
C TYR A 210 3.07 -14.29 -3.99
N ASP A 211 2.39 -15.34 -4.46
CA ASP A 211 2.36 -16.64 -3.79
C ASP A 211 3.67 -17.39 -4.01
N ARG A 212 4.51 -17.35 -2.98
CA ARG A 212 5.81 -18.02 -2.95
C ARG A 212 5.74 -19.54 -3.01
N SER A 213 4.60 -20.16 -2.71
CA SER A 213 4.45 -21.60 -2.92
C SER A 213 4.35 -21.95 -4.39
N GLU A 214 4.10 -20.96 -5.26
CA GLU A 214 3.89 -21.09 -6.69
C GLU A 214 2.81 -22.13 -6.99
N ARG A 215 1.69 -22.06 -6.24
CA ARG A 215 0.55 -22.96 -6.41
C ARG A 215 -0.70 -22.20 -6.82
N ARG A 216 -0.80 -20.93 -6.45
CA ARG A 216 -1.92 -20.07 -6.82
C ARG A 216 -1.58 -19.26 -8.05
N VAL A 217 -2.13 -19.67 -9.19
CA VAL A 217 -1.96 -18.95 -10.47
C VAL A 217 -2.38 -17.48 -10.41
N MET A 218 -3.37 -17.16 -9.56
CA MET A 218 -3.88 -15.79 -9.38
C MET A 218 -2.89 -14.86 -8.68
N ASP A 219 -2.00 -15.42 -7.88
CA ASP A 219 -0.94 -14.69 -7.16
C ASP A 219 0.44 -15.01 -7.74
N GLY A 220 0.48 -15.52 -8.97
CA GLY A 220 1.70 -15.72 -9.71
C GLY A 220 2.04 -14.53 -10.60
N GLY A 221 3.23 -14.58 -11.18
CA GLY A 221 3.66 -13.69 -12.24
C GLY A 221 4.44 -12.48 -11.78
N MET A 222 4.95 -11.78 -12.77
CA MET A 222 5.81 -10.62 -12.62
C MET A 222 4.97 -9.35 -12.60
N MET A 223 5.31 -8.38 -11.74
CA MET A 223 4.72 -7.05 -11.85
C MET A 223 5.34 -6.31 -13.04
N MET A 224 4.51 -5.85 -13.98
CA MET A 224 4.93 -5.21 -15.23
C MET A 224 3.98 -4.08 -15.64
N GLY A 225 4.40 -3.25 -16.59
CA GLY A 225 3.58 -2.18 -17.14
C GLY A 225 3.29 -1.09 -16.10
N PHE A 226 4.31 -0.69 -15.33
CA PHE A 226 4.17 0.38 -14.34
C PHE A 226 3.95 1.72 -15.05
N HIS A 227 2.85 2.37 -14.71
CA HIS A 227 2.56 3.76 -15.08
C HIS A 227 2.21 4.56 -13.84
N GLN A 228 2.68 5.80 -13.81
CA GLN A 228 2.19 6.79 -12.87
C GLN A 228 1.02 7.55 -13.50
N LEU A 229 -0.12 7.52 -12.84
CA LEU A 229 -1.34 8.18 -13.28
C LEU A 229 -1.30 9.69 -12.98
N PRO A 230 -2.14 10.52 -13.63
CA PRO A 230 -2.14 11.97 -13.41
C PRO A 230 -2.39 12.41 -11.96
N ASN A 231 -3.07 11.59 -11.16
CA ASN A 231 -3.32 11.85 -9.74
C ASN A 231 -2.18 11.35 -8.83
N GLY A 232 -1.11 10.76 -9.39
CA GLY A 232 0.06 10.28 -8.68
C GLY A 232 0.07 8.79 -8.34
N ASP A 233 -1.06 8.09 -8.50
CA ASP A 233 -1.15 6.64 -8.25
C ASP A 233 -0.26 5.85 -9.22
N LEU A 234 0.10 4.64 -8.82
CA LEU A 234 0.75 3.65 -9.67
C LEU A 234 -0.26 2.62 -10.14
N SER A 235 -0.24 2.32 -11.43
CA SER A 235 -0.92 1.17 -12.02
C SER A 235 0.07 0.20 -12.61
N TRP A 236 -0.19 -1.10 -12.48
CA TRP A 236 0.60 -2.17 -13.08
C TRP A 236 -0.23 -3.44 -13.22
N GLY A 237 0.33 -4.46 -13.86
CA GLY A 237 -0.28 -5.78 -13.94
C GLY A 237 0.64 -6.90 -13.52
N MET A 238 0.06 -8.04 -13.22
CA MET A 238 0.73 -9.21 -12.66
C MET A 238 -0.03 -10.48 -13.07
N ALA A 239 0.40 -11.10 -14.17
CA ALA A 239 -0.16 -12.31 -14.78
C ALA A 239 -1.69 -12.35 -14.87
N GLN A 240 -2.40 -12.79 -13.82
CA GLN A 240 -3.85 -12.93 -13.84
C GLN A 240 -4.59 -11.72 -13.26
N ARG A 241 -3.85 -10.67 -12.85
CA ARG A 241 -4.40 -9.47 -12.21
C ARG A 241 -3.82 -8.18 -12.76
N TYR A 242 -4.55 -7.09 -12.55
CA TYR A 242 -4.11 -5.72 -12.77
C TYR A 242 -4.61 -4.82 -11.65
N MET A 243 -3.81 -3.82 -11.31
CA MET A 243 -3.90 -3.16 -10.02
C MET A 243 -3.63 -1.67 -10.11
N ARG A 244 -4.13 -0.94 -9.12
CA ARG A 244 -3.82 0.46 -8.87
C ARG A 244 -3.70 0.69 -7.37
N TYR A 245 -2.59 1.31 -6.98
CA TYR A 245 -2.30 1.68 -5.60
C TYR A 245 -1.73 3.10 -5.60
N ASP A 246 -1.95 3.84 -4.51
CA ASP A 246 -1.23 5.09 -4.33
C ASP A 246 0.23 4.85 -3.89
N MET A 247 1.02 5.92 -3.84
CA MET A 247 2.43 5.86 -3.45
C MET A 247 2.65 5.48 -1.97
N MET A 248 1.60 5.53 -1.13
CA MET A 248 1.63 5.09 0.26
C MET A 248 1.34 3.59 0.39
N GLY A 249 0.90 2.95 -0.70
CA GLY A 249 0.54 1.55 -0.72
C GLY A 249 -0.93 1.27 -0.41
N LYS A 250 -1.79 2.28 -0.42
CA LYS A 250 -3.24 2.05 -0.27
C LYS A 250 -3.78 1.45 -1.56
N GLU A 251 -4.55 0.37 -1.43
CA GLU A 251 -5.24 -0.23 -2.57
C GLU A 251 -6.35 0.70 -3.06
N VAL A 252 -6.32 1.03 -4.36
CA VAL A 252 -7.47 1.60 -5.09
C VAL A 252 -8.28 0.47 -5.71
N TYR A 253 -7.60 -0.45 -6.40
CA TYR A 253 -8.17 -1.74 -6.80
C TYR A 253 -7.08 -2.80 -7.06
N ASN A 254 -7.44 -4.06 -6.89
CA ASN A 254 -6.70 -5.23 -7.34
C ASN A 254 -7.69 -6.19 -8.03
N ARG A 255 -7.65 -6.26 -9.36
CA ARG A 255 -8.69 -6.92 -10.17
C ARG A 255 -8.15 -8.09 -10.95
N GLU A 256 -8.94 -9.14 -11.04
CA GLU A 256 -8.67 -10.28 -11.91
C GLU A 256 -8.96 -9.94 -13.38
N LEU A 257 -8.25 -10.62 -14.28
CA LEU A 257 -8.60 -10.61 -15.70
C LEU A 257 -10.01 -11.15 -15.92
N PRO A 258 -10.75 -10.65 -16.92
CA PRO A 258 -12.01 -11.29 -17.32
C PRO A 258 -11.75 -12.75 -17.70
N ARG A 259 -12.64 -13.67 -17.32
CA ARG A 259 -12.52 -15.14 -17.47
C ARG A 259 -12.06 -15.68 -18.83
N GLY A 260 -12.15 -14.87 -19.89
CA GLY A 260 -11.74 -15.24 -21.24
C GLY A 260 -10.26 -15.00 -21.54
N TYR A 261 -9.50 -14.41 -20.61
CA TYR A 261 -8.14 -13.96 -20.81
C TYR A 261 -7.23 -14.41 -19.67
N ILE A 262 -5.96 -14.58 -19.99
CA ILE A 262 -4.90 -15.01 -19.06
C ILE A 262 -3.59 -14.29 -19.38
N ASP A 263 -2.59 -14.45 -18.52
CA ASP A 263 -1.18 -14.15 -18.81
C ASP A 263 -0.91 -12.70 -19.24
N LEU A 264 -1.58 -11.75 -18.58
CA LEU A 264 -1.26 -10.33 -18.68
C LEU A 264 0.23 -10.15 -18.47
N SER A 265 0.87 -9.46 -19.41
CA SER A 265 2.27 -9.13 -19.24
C SER A 265 2.72 -7.96 -20.09
N HIS A 266 3.91 -7.44 -19.76
CA HIS A 266 4.59 -6.32 -20.41
C HIS A 266 3.91 -4.97 -20.18
N GLU A 267 2.63 -4.83 -20.49
CA GLU A 267 1.99 -3.52 -20.53
C GLU A 267 0.57 -3.49 -19.92
N VAL A 268 0.33 -2.43 -19.14
CA VAL A 268 -0.95 -1.99 -18.58
C VAL A 268 -1.05 -0.50 -18.86
N MET A 269 -1.46 -0.15 -20.07
CA MET A 269 -1.40 1.23 -20.53
C MET A 269 -2.66 1.99 -20.09
N PRO A 270 -2.53 3.02 -19.24
CA PRO A 270 -3.67 3.85 -18.88
C PRO A 270 -4.13 4.70 -20.06
N LEU A 271 -5.45 4.79 -20.21
CA LEU A 271 -6.13 5.64 -21.18
C LEU A 271 -6.90 6.76 -20.46
N LYS A 272 -7.56 7.62 -21.25
CA LYS A 272 -8.49 8.63 -20.70
C LYS A 272 -9.67 7.95 -20.01
N GLY A 273 -10.18 8.57 -18.95
CA GLY A 273 -11.45 8.16 -18.32
C GLY A 273 -11.37 6.86 -17.51
N ASP A 274 -10.24 6.57 -16.87
CA ASP A 274 -10.02 5.36 -16.05
C ASP A 274 -10.07 4.03 -16.84
N HIS A 275 -10.01 4.10 -18.18
CA HIS A 275 -9.82 2.95 -19.05
C HIS A 275 -8.35 2.51 -19.08
N LEU A 276 -8.11 1.23 -19.37
CA LEU A 276 -6.78 0.62 -19.50
C LEU A 276 -6.73 -0.22 -20.79
N LEU A 277 -5.57 -0.31 -21.42
CA LEU A 277 -5.26 -1.36 -22.40
C LEU A 277 -4.34 -2.38 -21.74
N LEU A 278 -4.73 -3.66 -21.79
CA LEU A 278 -3.98 -4.75 -21.19
C LEU A 278 -3.48 -5.69 -22.29
N ARG A 279 -2.18 -5.98 -22.31
CA ARG A 279 -1.64 -7.00 -23.19
C ARG A 279 -1.73 -8.37 -22.53
N VAL A 280 -2.57 -9.23 -23.08
CA VAL A 280 -2.98 -10.54 -22.52
C VAL A 280 -2.86 -11.67 -23.55
N ALA A 281 -3.21 -12.87 -23.12
CA ALA A 281 -3.49 -14.02 -23.96
C ALA A 281 -4.98 -14.40 -23.85
N LYS A 282 -5.49 -15.13 -24.85
CA LYS A 282 -6.85 -15.66 -24.84
C LYS A 282 -6.87 -17.06 -24.24
N TYR A 283 -7.73 -17.24 -23.24
CA TYR A 283 -8.04 -18.55 -22.67
C TYR A 283 -8.96 -19.34 -23.62
N ASN A 284 -8.64 -20.62 -23.82
CA ASN A 284 -9.36 -21.57 -24.69
C ASN A 284 -9.77 -20.96 -26.05
N TYR A 285 -8.81 -20.43 -26.78
CA TYR A 285 -9.02 -19.95 -28.15
C TYR A 285 -9.27 -21.12 -29.10
N HIS A 286 -10.32 -20.98 -29.91
CA HIS A 286 -10.69 -21.95 -30.94
C HIS A 286 -10.01 -21.56 -32.26
N HIS A 287 -9.09 -22.41 -32.71
CA HIS A 287 -8.39 -22.21 -33.98
C HIS A 287 -9.28 -22.58 -35.17
N PRO A 288 -9.02 -22.02 -36.37
CA PRO A 288 -9.74 -22.38 -37.59
C PRO A 288 -9.64 -23.88 -37.95
N ASP A 289 -8.58 -24.55 -37.50
CA ASP A 289 -8.35 -26.00 -37.70
C ASP A 289 -9.02 -26.90 -36.66
N GLY A 290 -9.82 -26.32 -35.76
CA GLY A 290 -10.57 -27.04 -34.72
C GLY A 290 -9.79 -27.31 -33.43
N ARG A 291 -8.50 -26.95 -33.34
CA ARG A 291 -7.74 -27.05 -32.08
C ARG A 291 -8.22 -26.01 -31.05
N ILE A 292 -8.00 -26.31 -29.77
CA ILE A 292 -8.19 -25.37 -28.67
C ILE A 292 -6.86 -25.20 -27.93
N SER A 293 -6.39 -23.97 -27.78
CA SER A 293 -5.21 -23.65 -26.98
C SER A 293 -5.40 -22.37 -26.19
N HIS A 294 -4.51 -22.08 -25.26
CA HIS A 294 -4.34 -20.69 -24.82
C HIS A 294 -3.35 -20.02 -25.77
N THR A 295 -3.62 -18.78 -26.13
CA THR A 295 -2.74 -18.03 -27.02
C THR A 295 -1.57 -17.43 -26.24
N ILE A 296 -0.63 -16.76 -26.91
CA ILE A 296 0.58 -16.24 -26.28
C ILE A 296 0.76 -14.79 -26.69
N ARG A 297 0.47 -13.88 -25.76
CA ARG A 297 0.83 -12.45 -25.82
C ARG A 297 0.37 -11.71 -27.09
N ASP A 298 -0.77 -12.09 -27.63
CA ASP A 298 -1.28 -11.65 -28.93
C ASP A 298 -2.67 -11.03 -28.87
N HIS A 299 -3.20 -10.76 -27.67
CA HIS A 299 -4.49 -10.10 -27.46
C HIS A 299 -4.32 -8.81 -26.67
N ILE A 300 -5.11 -7.80 -27.03
CA ILE A 300 -5.28 -6.54 -26.27
C ILE A 300 -6.74 -6.44 -25.86
N ILE A 301 -6.98 -6.08 -24.60
CA ILE A 301 -8.31 -5.80 -24.05
C ILE A 301 -8.37 -4.43 -23.39
#